data_AF-A0A0G1NQ11-F1
#
_entry.id   AF-A0A0G1NQ11-F1
#
_cell.length_a   1.000
_cell.length_b   1.000
_cell.length_c   1.000
_cell.angle_alpha   90.00
_cell.angle_beta   90.00
_cell.angle_gamma   90.00
#
_symmetry.space_group_name_H-M   'P 1'
#
loop_
_entity.id
_entity.type
_entity.pdbx_description
1 polymer ?
#
loop_
_entity_poly.entity_id
_entity_poly.type
_entity_poly.pdbx_seq_one_letter_code
_entity_poly.pdbx_strand_id
1 'polypeptide(L)'
;MDDLKKPLIPFYLGLGPDNRGRMIDDILSWNSERLENVHDYIQWLFPLQDKSASNSSAPLLTKEEIDEFRNNPLLRAKILESFNKLMEFYGFVCRKEKDILVMARSNKFTEQSRNWLTKHNHNFLRITRILKCLMLLGLEEYARIFMTSLEKVYNDYQQIIGEETISYWRKAL
;
A
#
# COMPACT_ATOMS: atom_id res chain seq x y z
N MET A 1 12.74 -11.62 27.40
CA MET A 1 12.32 -12.58 26.34
C MET A 1 11.06 -12.02 25.69
N ASP A 2 11.14 -10.80 25.12
CA ASP A 2 9.96 -10.03 24.65
C ASP A 2 10.18 -9.34 23.29
N ASP A 3 11.40 -9.38 22.74
CA ASP A 3 11.78 -8.72 21.48
C ASP A 3 11.29 -9.42 20.21
N LEU A 4 10.61 -10.57 20.32
CA LEU A 4 9.92 -11.22 19.20
C LEU A 4 8.52 -10.62 18.93
N LYS A 5 8.07 -9.62 19.70
CA LYS A 5 6.69 -9.10 19.63
C LYS A 5 6.44 -8.00 18.60
N LYS A 6 7.47 -7.49 17.91
CA LYS A 6 7.35 -6.37 16.95
C LYS A 6 8.09 -6.67 15.64
N PRO A 7 7.58 -7.59 14.80
CA PRO A 7 8.31 -8.03 13.61
C PRO A 7 8.34 -6.97 12.49
N LEU A 8 7.54 -5.90 12.59
CA LEU A 8 7.43 -4.89 11.54
C LEU A 8 8.69 -4.04 11.43
N ILE A 9 9.23 -3.53 12.53
CA ILE A 9 10.42 -2.67 12.46
C ILE A 9 11.63 -3.41 11.88
N PRO A 10 12.01 -4.62 12.36
CA PRO A 10 13.09 -5.38 11.74
C PRO A 10 12.83 -5.69 10.26
N PHE A 11 11.58 -6.00 9.89
CA PHE A 11 11.22 -6.24 8.49
C PHE A 11 11.45 -5.01 7.61
N TYR A 12 11.00 -3.82 8.01
CA TYR A 12 11.21 -2.59 7.25
C TYR A 12 12.66 -2.12 7.23
N LEU A 13 13.43 -2.44 8.27
CA LEU A 13 14.86 -2.15 8.30
C LEU A 13 15.70 -3.18 7.50
N GLY A 14 15.07 -4.21 6.91
CA GLY A 14 15.78 -5.27 6.19
C GLY A 14 16.61 -6.18 7.11
N LEU A 15 16.27 -6.24 8.39
CA LEU A 15 16.96 -7.02 9.43
C LEU A 15 16.25 -8.33 9.77
N GLY A 16 14.98 -8.49 9.37
CA GLY A 16 14.20 -9.70 9.59
C GLY A 16 13.23 -9.99 8.45
N PRO A 17 12.89 -11.26 8.22
CA PRO A 17 11.93 -11.62 7.19
C PRO A 17 10.49 -11.46 7.68
N ASP A 18 9.55 -11.54 6.75
CA ASP A 18 8.16 -11.82 7.07
C ASP A 18 7.93 -13.28 7.53
N ASN A 19 6.68 -13.62 7.85
CA ASN A 19 6.30 -14.97 8.29
C ASN A 19 6.44 -16.07 7.20
N ARG A 20 6.85 -15.70 5.97
CA ARG A 20 7.17 -16.62 4.88
C ARG A 20 8.67 -16.66 4.59
N GLY A 21 9.51 -16.00 5.40
CA GLY A 21 10.96 -15.98 5.20
C GLY A 21 11.44 -15.00 4.14
N ARG A 22 10.60 -14.05 3.70
CA ARG A 22 10.92 -13.08 2.64
C ARG A 22 11.44 -11.79 3.25
N MET A 23 12.54 -11.24 2.72
CA MET A 23 12.99 -9.91 3.09
C MET A 23 12.17 -8.85 2.34
N ILE A 24 12.07 -7.65 2.92
CA ILE A 24 11.32 -6.56 2.26
C ILE A 24 11.89 -6.22 0.88
N ASP A 25 13.22 -6.20 0.74
CA ASP A 25 13.87 -5.88 -0.53
C ASP A 25 13.63 -6.96 -1.60
N ASP A 26 13.48 -8.23 -1.19
CA ASP A 26 13.07 -9.31 -2.11
C ASP A 26 11.67 -9.02 -2.68
N ILE A 27 10.73 -8.62 -1.82
CA ILE A 27 9.35 -8.31 -2.21
C ILE A 27 9.33 -7.08 -3.14
N LEU A 28 10.11 -6.05 -2.82
CA LEU A 28 10.21 -4.83 -3.62
C LEU A 28 10.86 -5.07 -4.99
N SER A 29 11.66 -6.14 -5.13
CA SER A 29 12.22 -6.57 -6.43
C SER A 29 11.22 -7.30 -7.34
N TRP A 30 10.06 -7.72 -6.83
CA TRP A 30 9.10 -8.52 -7.61
C TRP A 30 8.53 -7.79 -8.82
N ASN A 31 8.25 -8.54 -9.89
CA ASN A 31 7.51 -8.02 -11.05
C ASN A 31 5.99 -8.02 -10.78
N SER A 32 5.22 -7.39 -11.69
CA SER A 32 3.77 -7.28 -11.54
C SER A 32 3.06 -8.64 -11.49
N GLU A 33 3.55 -9.64 -12.22
CA GLU A 33 2.99 -11.00 -12.19
C GLU A 33 3.09 -11.62 -10.79
N ARG A 34 4.25 -11.49 -10.14
CA ARG A 34 4.45 -12.05 -8.79
C ARG A 34 3.70 -11.26 -7.73
N LEU A 35 3.59 -9.93 -7.87
CA LEU A 35 2.77 -9.09 -6.98
C LEU A 35 1.26 -9.42 -7.10
N GLU A 36 0.79 -9.79 -8.29
CA GLU A 36 -0.60 -10.21 -8.45
C GLU A 36 -0.86 -11.58 -7.80
N ASN A 37 0.02 -12.56 -8.06
CA ASN A 37 -0.16 -13.95 -7.63
C ASN A 37 0.18 -14.25 -6.17
N VAL A 38 0.91 -13.36 -5.49
CA VAL A 38 1.20 -13.50 -4.06
C VAL A 38 0.33 -12.52 -3.28
N HIS A 39 -0.43 -12.99 -2.29
CA HIS A 39 -1.48 -12.16 -1.67
C HIS A 39 -1.18 -11.77 -0.22
N ASP A 40 -0.25 -12.46 0.45
CA ASP A 40 0.00 -12.31 1.89
C ASP A 40 1.09 -11.27 2.22
N TYR A 41 1.80 -10.75 1.22
CA TYR A 41 2.81 -9.70 1.40
C TYR A 41 2.18 -8.33 1.72
N ILE A 42 0.96 -8.06 1.22
CA ILE A 42 0.35 -6.73 1.30
C ILE A 42 0.07 -6.32 2.74
N GLN A 43 -0.21 -7.28 3.62
CA GLN A 43 -0.38 -7.05 5.05
C GLN A 43 0.92 -6.59 5.73
N TRP A 44 2.07 -7.04 5.23
CA TRP A 44 3.39 -6.65 5.75
C TRP A 44 3.87 -5.32 5.19
N LEU A 45 3.62 -5.05 3.89
CA LEU A 45 3.95 -3.77 3.27
C LEU A 45 3.01 -2.63 3.65
N PHE A 46 1.79 -2.93 4.11
CA PHE A 46 0.82 -1.92 4.54
C PHE A 46 0.05 -2.43 5.76
N PRO A 47 0.72 -2.58 6.92
CA PRO A 47 0.11 -3.10 8.12
C PRO A 47 -0.92 -2.11 8.66
N LEU A 48 -1.92 -2.64 9.37
CA LEU A 48 -2.99 -1.86 10.03
C LEU A 48 -3.03 -2.26 11.51
N GLN A 49 -3.79 -1.50 12.31
CA GLN A 49 -4.06 -1.86 13.71
C GLN A 49 -5.13 -2.96 13.82
N ASP A 50 -6.04 -3.02 12.84
CA ASP A 50 -7.12 -4.00 12.80
C ASP A 50 -6.68 -5.31 12.14
N LYS A 51 -7.16 -6.43 12.69
CA LYS A 51 -6.92 -7.77 12.13
C LYS A 51 -7.41 -7.87 10.69
N SER A 52 -6.60 -8.48 9.84
CA SER A 52 -7.00 -8.83 8.48
C SER A 52 -7.97 -10.01 8.51
N ALA A 53 -9.17 -9.86 7.94
CA ALA A 53 -10.11 -10.97 7.78
C ALA A 53 -9.54 -12.14 6.95
N SER A 54 -8.62 -11.84 6.02
CA SER A 54 -7.99 -12.81 5.12
C SER A 54 -6.65 -13.38 5.59
N ASN A 55 -6.03 -12.81 6.62
CA ASN A 55 -4.73 -13.29 7.12
C ASN A 55 -4.57 -12.93 8.60
N SER A 56 -4.99 -13.84 9.48
CA SER A 56 -4.90 -13.67 10.94
C SER A 56 -3.48 -13.68 11.48
N SER A 57 -2.51 -14.19 10.70
CA SER A 57 -1.09 -14.27 11.07
C SER A 57 -0.28 -13.02 10.72
N ALA A 58 -0.90 -12.05 10.02
CA ALA A 58 -0.25 -10.81 9.71
C ALA A 58 -0.01 -9.96 10.96
N PRO A 59 1.16 -9.29 11.05
CA PRO A 59 1.44 -8.40 12.16
C PRO A 59 0.51 -7.18 12.15
N LEU A 60 0.20 -6.67 13.33
CA LEU A 60 -0.60 -5.48 13.53
C LEU A 60 0.29 -4.36 14.05
N LEU A 61 0.03 -3.13 13.59
CA LEU A 61 0.71 -1.95 14.12
C LEU A 61 0.30 -1.69 15.58
N THR A 62 1.28 -1.60 16.46
CA THR A 62 1.06 -1.02 17.80
C THR A 62 1.14 0.51 17.74
N LYS A 63 0.69 1.19 18.80
CA LYS A 63 0.79 2.66 18.87
C LYS A 63 2.26 3.11 18.88
N GLU A 64 3.11 2.36 19.58
CA GLU A 64 4.54 2.64 19.65
C GLU A 64 5.23 2.46 18.29
N GLU A 65 4.86 1.42 17.53
CA GLU A 65 5.38 1.25 16.16
C GLU A 65 4.91 2.38 15.24
N ILE A 66 3.65 2.83 15.35
CA ILE A 66 3.15 3.99 14.57
C ILE A 66 3.98 5.23 14.87
N ASP A 67 4.24 5.52 16.15
CA ASP A 67 5.05 6.66 16.55
C ASP A 67 6.49 6.53 16.02
N GLU A 68 7.04 5.33 16.02
CA GLU A 68 8.37 5.07 15.45
C GLU A 68 8.39 5.29 13.93
N PHE A 69 7.41 4.76 13.18
CA PHE A 69 7.27 5.01 11.74
C PHE A 69 7.13 6.50 11.41
N ARG A 70 6.41 7.26 12.25
CA ARG A 70 6.23 8.71 12.05
C ARG A 70 7.51 9.49 12.25
N ASN A 71 8.37 9.05 13.17
CA ASN A 71 9.58 9.79 13.58
C ASN A 71 10.90 9.25 13.00
N ASN A 72 10.91 8.05 12.42
CA ASN A 72 12.11 7.42 11.88
C ASN A 72 12.22 7.60 10.35
N PRO A 73 13.20 8.38 9.85
CA PRO A 73 13.35 8.63 8.41
C PRO A 73 13.57 7.36 7.57
N LEU A 74 14.21 6.32 8.11
CA LEU A 74 14.46 5.07 7.39
C LEU A 74 13.16 4.29 7.15
N LEU A 75 12.32 4.18 8.19
CA LEU A 75 11.02 3.55 8.08
C LEU A 75 10.10 4.32 7.11
N ARG A 76 10.13 5.66 7.18
CA ARG A 76 9.41 6.53 6.24
C ARG A 76 9.86 6.33 4.80
N ALA A 77 11.17 6.27 4.56
CA ALA A 77 11.70 6.02 3.23
C ALA A 77 11.23 4.65 2.69
N LYS A 78 11.26 3.61 3.52
CA LYS A 78 10.89 2.25 3.11
C LYS A 78 9.39 2.05 2.85
N ILE A 79 8.51 2.67 3.63
CA ILE A 79 7.07 2.64 3.32
C ILE A 79 6.76 3.43 2.04
N LEU A 80 7.48 4.52 1.76
CA LEU A 80 7.34 5.26 0.49
C LEU A 80 7.87 4.48 -0.71
N GLU A 81 8.94 3.70 -0.53
CA GLU A 81 9.43 2.76 -1.54
C GLU A 81 8.37 1.68 -1.84
N SER A 82 7.79 1.09 -0.80
CA SER A 82 6.66 0.16 -0.91
C SER A 82 5.46 0.78 -1.63
N PHE A 83 5.11 2.03 -1.29
CA PHE A 83 4.05 2.76 -1.96
C PHE A 83 4.33 2.95 -3.45
N ASN A 84 5.52 3.44 -3.80
CA ASN A 84 5.92 3.63 -5.20
C ASN A 84 5.91 2.33 -6.00
N LYS A 85 6.32 1.21 -5.39
CA LYS A 85 6.25 -0.11 -6.02
C LYS A 85 4.81 -0.49 -6.40
N LEU A 86 3.86 -0.25 -5.49
CA LEU A 86 2.45 -0.53 -5.75
C LEU A 86 1.84 0.49 -6.72
N MET A 87 2.28 1.75 -6.70
CA MET A 87 1.86 2.74 -7.69
C MET A 87 2.29 2.33 -9.09
N GLU A 88 3.54 1.87 -9.24
CA GLU A 88 4.01 1.32 -10.51
C GLU A 88 3.11 0.18 -10.94
N PHE A 89 2.87 -0.82 -10.07
CA PHE A 89 1.97 -1.96 -10.33
C PHE A 89 0.56 -1.56 -10.77
N TYR A 90 -0.02 -0.51 -10.17
CA TYR A 90 -1.34 -0.01 -10.56
C TYR A 90 -1.32 0.89 -11.79
N GLY A 91 -0.14 1.20 -12.34
CA GLY A 91 0.04 2.04 -13.51
C GLY A 91 0.05 3.53 -13.21
N PHE A 92 0.35 3.95 -11.99
CA PHE A 92 0.54 5.35 -11.59
C PHE A 92 2.01 5.74 -11.46
N VAL A 93 2.27 7.04 -11.45
CA VAL A 93 3.55 7.63 -11.07
C VAL A 93 3.31 8.74 -10.06
N CYS A 94 4.11 8.75 -9.00
CA CYS A 94 4.14 9.80 -7.99
C CYS A 94 5.46 10.57 -8.13
N ARG A 95 5.40 11.89 -8.16
CA ARG A 95 6.59 12.75 -8.28
C ARG A 95 6.38 14.07 -7.55
N LYS A 96 7.48 14.75 -7.25
CA LYS A 96 7.47 16.09 -6.65
C LYS A 96 7.71 17.12 -7.74
N GLU A 97 6.75 18.02 -7.97
CA GLU A 97 6.84 19.13 -8.93
C GLU A 97 6.83 20.45 -8.16
N LYS A 98 7.91 21.22 -8.23
CA LYS A 98 8.03 22.53 -7.52
C LYS A 98 7.59 22.45 -6.05
N ASP A 99 8.11 21.43 -5.37
CA ASP A 99 7.79 21.06 -3.99
C ASP A 99 6.40 20.52 -3.68
N ILE A 100 5.54 20.35 -4.68
CA ILE A 100 4.20 19.80 -4.53
C ILE A 100 4.20 18.34 -4.98
N LEU A 101 3.62 17.45 -4.18
CA LEU A 101 3.47 16.05 -4.58
C LEU A 101 2.32 15.90 -5.59
N VAL A 102 2.62 15.27 -6.72
CA VAL A 102 1.68 15.07 -7.83
C VAL A 102 1.65 13.60 -8.21
N MET A 103 0.44 13.06 -8.39
CA MET A 103 0.22 11.73 -8.93
C MET A 103 -0.56 11.80 -10.25
N ALA A 104 -0.14 10.97 -11.20
CA ALA A 104 -0.79 10.83 -12.50
C ALA A 104 -0.75 9.38 -12.97
N ARG A 105 -1.62 9.04 -13.93
CA ARG A 105 -1.50 7.80 -14.71
C ARG A 105 -0.17 7.81 -15.45
N SER A 106 0.57 6.70 -15.38
CA SER A 106 1.78 6.48 -16.16
C SER A 106 1.44 6.17 -17.62
N ASN A 107 2.44 6.18 -18.50
CA ASN A 107 2.31 5.71 -19.88
C ASN A 107 1.93 4.21 -19.98
N LYS A 108 2.15 3.43 -18.92
CA LYS A 108 1.78 2.01 -18.83
C LYS A 108 0.39 1.77 -18.22
N PHE A 109 -0.36 2.83 -17.88
CA PHE A 109 -1.63 2.68 -17.16
C PHE A 109 -2.61 1.73 -17.86
N THR A 110 -2.76 1.84 -19.18
CA THR A 110 -3.68 0.99 -19.97
C THR A 110 -3.33 -0.49 -19.90
N GLU A 111 -2.05 -0.83 -19.85
CA GLU A 111 -1.59 -2.22 -19.74
C GLU A 111 -1.79 -2.71 -18.30
N GLN A 112 -1.31 -1.95 -17.33
CA GLN A 112 -1.30 -2.36 -15.92
C GLN A 112 -2.69 -2.39 -15.29
N SER A 113 -3.59 -1.50 -15.71
CA SER A 113 -4.96 -1.47 -15.22
C SER A 113 -5.75 -2.73 -15.56
N ARG A 114 -5.36 -3.49 -16.60
CA ARG A 114 -6.03 -4.76 -16.95
C ARG A 114 -5.98 -5.79 -15.83
N ASN A 115 -4.97 -5.72 -14.96
CA ASN A 115 -4.78 -6.69 -13.89
C ASN A 115 -5.64 -6.38 -12.65
N TRP A 116 -5.95 -5.10 -12.40
CA TRP A 116 -6.62 -4.69 -11.15
C TRP A 116 -7.97 -3.99 -11.37
N LEU A 117 -8.18 -3.34 -12.52
CA LEU A 117 -9.38 -2.58 -12.86
C LEU A 117 -10.39 -3.48 -13.58
N THR A 118 -10.77 -4.57 -12.91
CA THR A 118 -11.82 -5.49 -13.33
C THR A 118 -12.86 -5.62 -12.21
N LYS A 119 -14.09 -6.03 -12.56
CA LYS A 119 -15.17 -6.13 -11.57
C LYS A 119 -14.79 -7.11 -10.46
N HIS A 120 -15.09 -6.74 -9.21
CA HIS A 120 -14.83 -7.56 -8.01
C HIS A 120 -13.35 -7.93 -7.79
N ASN A 121 -12.42 -7.15 -8.33
CA ASN A 121 -11.00 -7.43 -8.19
C ASN A 121 -10.54 -7.23 -6.74
N HIS A 122 -9.77 -8.19 -6.23
CA HIS A 122 -9.27 -8.18 -4.86
C HIS A 122 -8.30 -7.01 -4.57
N ASN A 123 -7.68 -6.44 -5.60
CA ASN A 123 -6.84 -5.25 -5.49
C ASN A 123 -7.60 -4.04 -4.96
N PHE A 124 -8.93 -3.98 -5.10
CA PHE A 124 -9.72 -2.89 -4.52
C PHE A 124 -9.61 -2.86 -2.99
N LEU A 125 -9.54 -4.02 -2.33
CA LEU A 125 -9.29 -4.12 -0.88
C LEU A 125 -7.84 -3.80 -0.52
N ARG A 126 -6.88 -4.15 -1.40
CA ARG A 126 -5.46 -3.76 -1.21
C ARG A 126 -5.31 -2.25 -1.25
N ILE A 127 -5.99 -1.56 -2.17
CA ILE A 127 -6.02 -0.10 -2.26
C ILE A 127 -6.58 0.53 -0.98
N THR A 128 -7.71 0.03 -0.46
CA THR A 128 -8.26 0.49 0.83
C THR A 128 -7.25 0.36 1.96
N ARG A 129 -6.53 -0.78 2.03
CA ARG A 129 -5.48 -1.01 3.04
C ARG A 129 -4.33 0.00 2.90
N ILE A 130 -3.87 0.25 1.68
CA ILE A 130 -2.78 1.22 1.41
C ILE A 130 -3.20 2.61 1.92
N LEU A 131 -4.39 3.09 1.54
CA LEU A 131 -4.90 4.39 1.98
C LEU A 131 -4.93 4.51 3.51
N LYS A 132 -5.53 3.53 4.20
CA LYS A 132 -5.60 3.50 5.67
C LYS A 132 -4.22 3.49 6.32
N CYS A 133 -3.30 2.68 5.79
CA CYS A 133 -1.93 2.57 6.33
C CYS A 133 -1.19 3.91 6.22
N LEU A 134 -1.27 4.58 5.07
CA LEU A 134 -0.63 5.89 4.87
C LEU A 134 -1.19 6.95 5.83
N MET A 135 -2.51 6.98 6.04
CA MET A 135 -3.12 7.88 7.04
C MET A 135 -2.62 7.56 8.45
N LEU A 136 -2.59 6.29 8.86
CA LEU A 136 -2.09 5.86 10.16
C LEU A 136 -0.63 6.27 10.39
N LEU A 137 0.22 6.16 9.37
CA LEU A 137 1.65 6.42 9.47
C LEU A 137 2.05 7.89 9.23
N GLY A 138 1.08 8.82 9.17
CA GLY A 138 1.35 10.26 8.99
C GLY A 138 1.90 10.59 7.60
N LEU A 139 1.38 9.91 6.58
CA LEU A 139 1.67 10.12 5.16
C LEU A 139 0.40 10.59 4.42
N GLU A 140 -0.37 11.46 5.07
CA GLU A 140 -1.68 11.92 4.61
C GLU A 140 -1.64 12.56 3.22
N GLU A 141 -0.58 13.30 2.90
CA GLU A 141 -0.39 13.90 1.57
C GLU A 141 -0.39 12.84 0.47
N TYR A 142 0.35 11.74 0.67
CA TYR A 142 0.42 10.61 -0.27
C TYR A 142 -0.93 9.91 -0.40
N ALA A 143 -1.64 9.70 0.71
CA ALA A 143 -2.96 9.10 0.71
C ALA A 143 -3.97 9.95 -0.08
N ARG A 144 -3.97 11.27 0.15
CA ARG A 144 -4.89 12.21 -0.51
C ARG A 144 -4.66 12.29 -2.01
N ILE A 145 -3.41 12.40 -2.47
CA ILE A 145 -3.14 12.45 -3.92
C ILE A 145 -3.47 11.12 -4.62
N PHE A 146 -3.29 10.00 -3.92
CA PHE A 146 -3.66 8.70 -4.44
C PHE A 146 -5.18 8.59 -4.55
N MET A 147 -5.91 8.99 -3.51
CA MET A 147 -7.37 9.05 -3.55
C MET A 147 -7.88 9.95 -4.67
N THR A 148 -7.35 11.17 -4.82
CA THR A 148 -7.74 12.07 -5.93
C THR A 148 -7.48 11.43 -7.30
N SER A 149 -6.40 10.66 -7.43
CA SER A 149 -6.11 9.93 -8.67
C SER A 149 -7.09 8.78 -8.89
N LEU A 150 -7.47 8.06 -7.83
CA LEU A 150 -8.49 7.00 -7.86
C LEU A 150 -9.87 7.54 -8.20
N GLU A 151 -10.26 8.73 -7.72
CA GLU A 151 -11.53 9.36 -8.11
C GLU A 151 -11.59 9.69 -9.60
N LYS A 152 -10.47 10.09 -10.20
CA LYS A 152 -10.38 10.26 -11.67
C LYS A 152 -10.56 8.92 -12.39
N VAL A 153 -10.00 7.82 -11.86
CA VAL A 153 -10.27 6.47 -12.42
C VAL A 153 -11.72 6.08 -12.22
N TYR A 154 -12.30 6.36 -11.06
CA TYR A 154 -13.71 6.10 -10.79
C TYR A 154 -14.61 6.78 -11.82
N ASN A 155 -14.40 8.06 -12.10
CA ASN A 155 -15.20 8.80 -13.08
C ASN A 155 -15.17 8.17 -14.49
N ASP A 156 -14.04 7.61 -14.89
CA ASP A 156 -13.90 6.94 -16.19
C ASP A 156 -14.47 5.50 -16.19
N TYR A 157 -14.51 4.83 -15.02
CA TYR A 157 -14.78 3.39 -14.90
C TYR A 157 -15.81 3.04 -13.80
N GLN A 158 -16.83 3.89 -13.61
CA GLN A 158 -17.83 3.76 -12.54
C GLN A 158 -18.46 2.37 -12.49
N GLN A 159 -18.78 1.79 -13.65
CA GLN A 159 -19.40 0.47 -13.78
C GLN A 159 -18.50 -0.70 -13.36
N ILE A 160 -17.18 -0.49 -13.31
CA ILE A 160 -16.20 -1.50 -12.90
C ILE A 160 -15.91 -1.40 -11.40
N ILE A 161 -15.63 -0.18 -10.93
CA ILE A 161 -15.25 0.07 -9.53
C ILE A 161 -16.48 -0.02 -8.62
N GLY A 162 -17.60 0.59 -9.03
CA GLY A 162 -18.84 0.63 -8.27
C GLY A 162 -18.84 1.63 -7.10
N GLU A 163 -20.04 2.11 -6.75
CA GLU A 163 -20.28 3.09 -5.68
C GLU A 163 -19.82 2.58 -4.30
N GLU A 164 -19.95 1.27 -4.05
CA GLU A 164 -19.52 0.68 -2.78
C GLU A 164 -18.01 0.79 -2.59
N THR A 165 -17.23 0.40 -3.61
CA THR A 165 -15.76 0.43 -3.56
C THR A 165 -15.23 1.85 -3.36
N ILE A 166 -15.72 2.82 -4.13
CA ILE A 166 -15.27 4.21 -4.00
C ILE A 166 -15.65 4.79 -2.63
N SER A 167 -16.79 4.37 -2.05
CA SER A 167 -17.19 4.74 -0.68
C SER A 167 -16.19 4.22 0.36
N TYR A 168 -15.70 2.97 0.22
CA TYR A 168 -14.66 2.43 1.10
C TYR A 168 -13.33 3.18 0.95
N TRP A 169 -12.93 3.55 -0.27
CA TRP A 169 -11.71 4.33 -0.50
C TRP A 169 -11.81 5.72 0.13
N ARG A 170 -12.95 6.42 -0.03
CA ARG A 170 -13.18 7.73 0.58
C ARG A 170 -13.14 7.68 2.11
N LYS A 171 -13.73 6.64 2.72
CA LYS A 171 -13.71 6.41 4.19
C LYS A 171 -12.35 5.99 4.75
N ALA A 172 -11.37 5.68 3.88
CA ALA A 172 -10.02 5.33 4.31
C ALA A 172 -9.13 6.55 4.57
N LEU A 173 -9.54 7.73 4.08
CA LEU A 173 -9.00 9.03 4.47
C LEU A 173 -9.67 9.57 5.73
#